data_AF-A0A931NYH3-F1
#
_entry.id   AF-A0A931NYH3-F1
#
_cell.length_a   1.000
_cell.length_b   1.000
_cell.length_c   1.000
_cell.angle_alpha   90.00
_cell.angle_beta   90.00
_cell.angle_gamma   90.00
#
_symmetry.space_group_name_H-M   'P 1'
#
loop_
_entity.id
_entity.type
_entity.pdbx_description
1 polymer ?
#
loop_
_entity_poly.entity_id
_entity_poly.type
_entity_poly.pdbx_seq_one_letter_code
_entity_poly.pdbx_strand_id
1 'polypeptide(L)'
;MLRWFRSRRLLDCPCCGFPTLGAHGQYEICPVCDWEDDGQTDADADVVMGGPNGQLSLTAARANFAEHGYSAGLARLAINAADAELLAEPAEERGQLHAYVLRIRKGQETFDRRTFRQILDRYIRAYSRQTKEFIRNEKREYRRSRQLGD
;
A
#
# COMPACT_ATOMS: atom_id res chain seq x y z
N MET A 1 9.64 -12.08 4.23
CA MET A 1 8.43 -11.23 4.27
C MET A 1 8.15 -10.70 2.86
N LEU A 2 7.71 -11.58 1.94
CA LEU A 2 7.38 -11.28 0.53
C LEU A 2 6.25 -12.22 0.07
N ARG A 3 5.30 -12.53 0.97
CA ARG A 3 4.23 -13.50 0.68
C ARG A 3 3.15 -12.94 -0.26
N TRP A 4 3.07 -11.61 -0.39
CA TRP A 4 2.04 -10.87 -1.13
C TRP A 4 1.87 -11.24 -2.61
N PHE A 5 2.93 -11.65 -3.30
CA PHE A 5 2.92 -11.58 -4.78
C PHE A 5 2.58 -12.89 -5.51
N ARG A 6 2.16 -13.93 -4.80
CA ARG A 6 1.92 -15.26 -5.40
C ARG A 6 0.44 -15.64 -5.51
N SER A 7 -0.48 -14.83 -5.00
CA SER A 7 -1.91 -15.17 -5.06
C SER A 7 -2.44 -15.02 -6.49
N ARG A 8 -3.07 -16.07 -7.02
CA ARG A 8 -3.67 -16.07 -8.39
C ARG A 8 -4.97 -15.29 -8.45
N ARG A 9 -5.62 -15.06 -7.31
CA ARG A 9 -6.82 -14.25 -7.17
C ARG A 9 -6.60 -13.29 -6.02
N LEU A 10 -6.67 -12.00 -6.31
CA LEU A 10 -6.64 -10.97 -5.29
C LEU A 10 -8.06 -10.69 -4.78
N LEU A 11 -8.14 -10.36 -3.51
CA LEU A 11 -9.33 -9.95 -2.78
C LEU A 11 -9.38 -8.42 -2.69
N ASP A 12 -10.59 -7.91 -2.57
CA ASP A 12 -10.84 -6.47 -2.58
C ASP A 12 -10.42 -5.87 -1.23
N CYS A 13 -9.71 -4.75 -1.26
CA CYS A 13 -9.38 -4.02 -0.04
C CYS A 13 -10.67 -3.52 0.64
N PRO A 14 -10.86 -3.73 1.96
CA PRO A 14 -12.08 -3.28 2.65
C PRO A 14 -12.25 -1.76 2.65
N CYS A 15 -11.16 -1.00 2.47
CA CYS A 15 -11.18 0.45 2.39
C CYS A 15 -11.53 0.95 0.98
N CYS A 16 -10.76 0.59 -0.05
CA CYS A 16 -10.92 1.17 -1.39
C CYS A 16 -11.74 0.33 -2.38
N GLY A 17 -11.98 -0.95 -2.07
CA GLY A 17 -12.74 -1.88 -2.91
C GLY A 17 -11.99 -2.43 -4.13
N PHE A 18 -10.71 -2.10 -4.34
CA PHE A 18 -9.92 -2.63 -5.45
C PHE A 18 -9.23 -3.96 -5.09
N PRO A 19 -9.08 -4.91 -6.03
CA PRO A 19 -8.53 -6.24 -5.77
C PRO A 19 -7.02 -6.20 -5.59
N THR A 20 -6.55 -5.86 -4.38
CA THR A 20 -5.13 -5.67 -4.08
C THR A 20 -4.56 -6.67 -3.09
N LEU A 21 -5.39 -7.38 -2.34
CA LEU A 21 -4.97 -8.21 -1.21
C LEU A 21 -4.79 -9.67 -1.61
N GLY A 22 -3.72 -10.32 -1.14
CA GLY A 22 -3.50 -11.74 -1.31
C GLY A 22 -4.43 -12.60 -0.45
N ALA A 23 -4.80 -12.09 0.74
CA ALA A 23 -5.73 -12.67 1.70
C ALA A 23 -6.24 -11.58 2.67
N HIS A 24 -7.42 -11.79 3.27
CA HIS A 24 -7.98 -10.88 4.28
C HIS A 24 -7.37 -11.09 5.67
N GLY A 25 -7.23 -10.01 6.45
CA GLY A 25 -6.74 -10.00 7.82
C GLY A 25 -5.29 -10.49 7.96
N GLN A 26 -4.47 -10.25 6.94
CA GLN A 26 -3.05 -10.67 6.91
C GLN A 26 -2.08 -9.49 7.00
N TYR A 27 -2.56 -8.33 7.48
CA TYR A 27 -1.78 -7.12 7.67
C TYR A 27 -1.11 -6.64 6.37
N GLU A 28 -1.79 -6.85 5.24
CA GLU A 28 -1.33 -6.37 3.94
C GLU A 28 -1.75 -4.90 3.76
N ILE A 29 -0.82 -4.02 3.38
CA ILE A 29 -1.08 -2.61 3.10
C ILE A 29 -1.57 -2.44 1.66
N CYS A 30 -2.76 -1.90 1.46
CA CYS A 30 -3.26 -1.66 0.12
C CYS A 30 -2.38 -0.62 -0.63
N PRO A 31 -1.74 -0.95 -1.78
CA PRO A 31 -0.89 0.01 -2.50
C PRO A 31 -1.66 1.15 -3.17
N VAL A 32 -2.99 1.02 -3.23
CA VAL A 32 -3.89 2.05 -3.75
C VAL A 32 -4.22 3.09 -2.68
N CYS A 33 -4.61 2.64 -1.48
CA CYS A 33 -5.16 3.55 -0.46
C CYS A 33 -4.36 3.62 0.83
N ASP A 34 -3.29 2.86 1.02
CA ASP A 34 -2.47 2.78 2.25
C ASP A 34 -3.14 2.20 3.49
N TRP A 35 -4.37 1.68 3.40
CA TRP A 35 -4.99 0.93 4.50
C TRP A 35 -4.25 -0.39 4.75
N GLU A 36 -3.84 -0.65 5.98
CA GLU A 36 -3.41 -1.99 6.40
C GLU A 36 -4.64 -2.85 6.67
N ASP A 37 -4.72 -4.00 6.03
CA ASP A 37 -5.78 -4.98 6.23
C ASP A 37 -5.58 -5.75 7.54
N ASP A 38 -5.99 -5.11 8.64
CA ASP A 38 -5.99 -5.61 10.02
C ASP A 38 -7.13 -6.61 10.31
N GLY A 39 -7.99 -6.88 9.33
CA GLY A 39 -9.10 -7.81 9.43
C GLY A 39 -10.45 -7.17 9.72
N GLN A 40 -10.52 -5.84 9.83
CA GLN A 40 -11.79 -5.14 9.97
C GLN A 40 -12.74 -5.39 8.79
N THR A 41 -14.03 -5.48 9.13
CA THR A 41 -15.16 -5.70 8.24
C THR A 41 -16.21 -4.61 8.45
N ASP A 42 -17.38 -4.74 7.82
CA ASP A 42 -18.50 -3.82 8.06
C ASP A 42 -19.04 -3.90 9.50
N ALA A 43 -18.91 -5.04 10.18
CA ALA A 43 -19.43 -5.24 11.53
C ALA A 43 -18.69 -4.40 12.59
N ASP A 44 -17.44 -4.08 12.32
CA ASP A 44 -16.53 -3.37 13.21
C ASP A 44 -15.88 -2.16 12.54
N ALA A 45 -16.51 -1.64 11.46
CA ALA A 45 -15.92 -0.59 10.63
C ALA A 45 -15.70 0.74 11.38
N ASP A 46 -16.48 1.02 12.42
CA ASP A 46 -16.37 2.25 13.23
C ASP A 46 -15.36 2.12 14.37
N VAL A 47 -14.83 0.92 14.62
CA VAL A 47 -13.81 0.69 15.66
C VAL A 47 -12.46 1.22 15.19
N VAL A 48 -11.74 1.90 16.07
CA VAL A 48 -10.34 2.28 15.86
C VAL A 48 -9.45 1.19 16.47
N MET A 49 -8.78 0.40 15.63
CA MET A 49 -7.91 -0.68 16.10
C MET A 49 -6.46 -0.23 16.38
N GLY A 50 -6.06 0.96 15.92
CA GLY A 50 -4.70 1.46 16.15
C GLY A 50 -3.70 0.98 15.08
N GLY A 51 -2.46 0.71 15.53
CA GLY A 51 -1.42 0.16 14.66
C GLY A 51 -1.04 1.08 13.50
N PRO A 52 -0.66 0.50 12.34
CA PRO A 52 -0.33 1.26 11.12
C PRO A 52 -1.48 2.10 10.55
N ASN A 53 -2.73 1.77 10.88
CA ASN A 53 -3.91 2.58 10.55
C ASN A 53 -4.09 3.80 11.48
N GLY A 54 -3.34 3.87 12.58
CA GLY A 54 -3.32 5.00 13.50
C GLY A 54 -4.67 5.19 14.20
N GLN A 55 -5.20 6.42 14.19
CA GLN A 55 -6.47 6.76 14.84
C GLN A 55 -7.68 6.63 13.89
N LEU A 56 -7.51 5.97 12.75
CA LEU A 56 -8.57 5.83 11.76
C LEU A 56 -9.36 4.55 12.01
N SER A 57 -10.67 4.67 11.93
CA SER A 57 -11.57 3.53 11.72
C SER A 57 -11.66 3.22 10.22
N LEU A 58 -12.10 2.02 9.87
CA LEU A 58 -12.35 1.65 8.48
C LEU A 58 -13.40 2.57 7.80
N THR A 59 -14.43 3.00 8.55
CA THR A 59 -15.41 3.99 8.07
C THR A 59 -14.74 5.32 7.71
N ALA A 60 -13.87 5.84 8.59
CA ALA A 60 -13.14 7.07 8.32
C ALA A 60 -12.18 6.93 7.12
N ALA A 61 -11.50 5.79 7.02
CA ALA A 61 -10.61 5.49 5.90
C ALA A 61 -11.33 5.42 4.56
N ARG A 62 -12.53 4.81 4.51
CA ARG A 62 -13.40 4.78 3.32
C ARG A 62 -13.80 6.19 2.89
N ALA A 63 -14.21 7.03 3.85
CA ALA A 63 -14.56 8.44 3.59
C ALA A 63 -13.36 9.22 3.04
N ASN A 64 -12.20 9.12 3.69
CA ASN A 64 -10.97 9.76 3.25
C ASN A 64 -10.54 9.30 1.85
N PHE A 65 -10.64 8.00 1.56
CA PHE A 65 -10.32 7.48 0.24
C PHE A 65 -11.29 8.02 -0.82
N ALA A 66 -12.58 8.12 -0.49
CA ALA A 66 -13.57 8.68 -1.40
C ALA A 66 -13.29 10.15 -1.75
N GLU A 67 -12.80 10.94 -0.80
CA GLU A 67 -12.54 12.37 -0.96
C GLU A 67 -11.15 12.67 -1.55
N HIS A 68 -10.11 11.96 -1.10
CA HIS A 68 -8.71 12.30 -1.37
C HIS A 68 -7.93 11.22 -2.12
N GLY A 69 -8.48 10.01 -2.26
CA GLY A 69 -7.78 8.88 -2.89
C GLY A 69 -6.79 8.15 -1.98
N TYR A 70 -6.77 8.43 -0.68
CA TYR A 70 -5.94 7.76 0.34
C TYR A 70 -6.72 7.56 1.65
N SER A 71 -6.44 6.49 2.39
CA SER A 71 -7.13 6.14 3.65
C SER A 71 -6.88 7.17 4.76
N ALA A 72 -5.68 7.75 4.82
CA ALA A 72 -5.31 8.75 5.83
C ALA A 72 -5.67 10.20 5.44
N GLY A 73 -6.32 10.39 4.29
CA GLY A 73 -6.57 11.72 3.71
C GLY A 73 -5.28 12.46 3.33
N LEU A 74 -5.36 13.79 3.21
CA LEU A 74 -4.18 14.63 2.89
C LEU A 74 -3.19 14.75 4.06
N ALA A 75 -3.55 14.31 5.28
CA ALA A 75 -2.70 14.43 6.46
C ALA A 75 -1.37 13.67 6.31
N ARG A 76 -1.35 12.52 5.62
CA ARG A 76 -0.12 11.77 5.31
C ARG A 76 0.75 12.46 4.24
N LEU A 77 0.18 13.34 3.41
CA LEU A 77 0.90 14.20 2.47
C LEU A 77 1.39 15.51 3.12
N ALA A 78 0.78 15.91 4.23
CA ALA A 78 1.10 17.13 4.98
C ALA A 78 2.18 16.91 6.07
N ILE A 79 2.48 15.66 6.42
CA ILE A 79 3.61 15.31 7.29
C ILE A 79 4.89 15.30 6.44
N ASN A 80 5.46 16.49 6.28
CA ASN A 80 6.85 16.78 5.94
C ASN A 80 7.40 16.27 4.60
N ALA A 81 7.52 17.21 3.64
CA ALA A 81 8.42 17.13 2.49
C ALA A 81 9.91 16.86 2.86
N ALA A 82 10.27 16.87 4.15
CA ALA A 82 11.61 16.60 4.66
C ALA A 82 11.86 15.13 5.04
N ASP A 83 10.82 14.31 5.27
CA ASP A 83 10.95 12.91 5.70
C ASP A 83 10.50 11.90 4.64
N ALA A 84 10.10 12.39 3.46
CA ALA A 84 9.54 11.61 2.35
C ALA A 84 10.49 10.55 1.75
N GLU A 85 11.75 10.51 2.19
CA GLU A 85 12.78 9.63 1.66
C GLU A 85 12.90 8.28 2.41
N LEU A 86 12.23 8.10 3.56
CA LEU A 86 12.54 6.95 4.43
C LEU A 86 11.92 5.61 4.00
N LEU A 87 10.96 5.58 3.10
CA LEU A 87 10.54 4.38 2.36
C LEU A 87 10.06 4.81 0.98
N ALA A 88 10.99 5.06 0.07
CA ALA A 88 10.67 5.47 -1.29
C ALA A 88 9.90 4.36 -2.02
N GLU A 89 8.58 4.22 -1.84
CA GLU A 89 7.74 3.40 -2.71
C GLU A 89 8.09 3.68 -4.18
N PRO A 90 8.01 2.70 -5.11
CA PRO A 90 8.28 2.96 -6.52
C PRO A 90 7.29 3.99 -7.06
N ALA A 91 7.68 5.27 -6.99
CA ALA A 91 6.77 6.40 -7.10
C ALA A 91 6.11 6.47 -8.47
N GLU A 92 6.83 6.05 -9.51
CA GLU A 92 6.30 5.96 -10.87
C GLU A 92 5.23 4.87 -10.98
N GLU A 93 5.54 3.61 -10.65
CA GLU A 93 4.58 2.52 -10.78
C GLU A 93 3.38 2.67 -9.84
N ARG A 94 3.61 3.19 -8.63
CA ARG A 94 2.54 3.52 -7.69
C ARG A 94 1.68 4.66 -8.24
N GLY A 95 2.28 5.69 -8.82
CA GLY A 95 1.58 6.79 -9.48
C GLY A 95 0.72 6.31 -10.66
N GLN A 96 1.22 5.38 -11.48
CA GLN A 96 0.44 4.77 -12.57
C GLN A 96 -0.79 4.01 -12.05
N LEU A 97 -0.61 3.22 -10.98
CA LEU A 97 -1.70 2.49 -10.32
C LEU A 97 -2.75 3.45 -9.75
N HIS A 98 -2.31 4.46 -9.03
CA HIS A 98 -3.18 5.44 -8.39
C HIS A 98 -3.96 6.26 -9.42
N ALA A 99 -3.30 6.75 -10.47
CA ALA A 99 -3.94 7.50 -11.54
C ALA A 99 -5.04 6.69 -12.26
N TYR A 100 -4.82 5.39 -12.49
CA TYR A 100 -5.84 4.50 -13.06
C TYR A 100 -7.07 4.38 -12.17
N VAL A 101 -6.85 4.13 -10.87
CA VAL A 101 -7.93 4.04 -9.87
C VAL A 101 -8.73 5.34 -9.79
N LEU A 102 -8.06 6.49 -9.77
CA LEU A 102 -8.73 7.78 -9.66
C LEU A 102 -9.58 8.12 -10.89
N ARG A 103 -9.16 7.75 -12.10
CA ARG A 103 -10.00 7.92 -13.30
C ARG A 103 -11.29 7.13 -13.21
N ILE A 104 -11.24 5.90 -12.70
CA ILE A 104 -12.44 5.08 -12.46
C ILE A 104 -13.36 5.74 -11.45
N ARG A 105 -12.81 6.20 -10.32
CA ARG A 105 -13.58 6.88 -9.27
C ARG A 105 -14.25 8.16 -9.77
N LYS A 106 -13.61 8.90 -10.67
CA LYS A 106 -14.15 10.10 -11.32
C LYS A 106 -15.14 9.79 -12.45
N GLY A 107 -15.42 8.52 -12.75
CA GLY A 107 -16.28 8.11 -13.86
C GLY A 107 -15.67 8.39 -15.24
N GLN A 108 -14.36 8.62 -15.31
CA GLN A 108 -13.64 8.93 -16.55
C GLN A 108 -13.17 7.66 -17.28
N GLU A 109 -13.20 6.52 -16.61
CA GLU A 109 -12.78 5.23 -17.14
C GLU A 109 -13.60 4.11 -16.48
N THR A 110 -13.92 3.05 -17.21
CA THR A 110 -14.57 1.85 -16.64
C THR A 110 -13.51 0.90 -16.08
N PHE A 111 -13.78 0.26 -14.96
CA PHE A 111 -12.84 -0.72 -14.39
C PHE A 111 -12.65 -1.92 -15.34
N ASP A 112 -11.41 -2.14 -15.78
CA ASP A 112 -10.98 -3.30 -16.54
C ASP A 112 -10.00 -4.13 -15.71
N ARG A 113 -10.43 -5.34 -15.34
CA ARG A 113 -9.68 -6.22 -14.44
C ARG A 113 -8.31 -6.61 -15.02
N ARG A 114 -8.18 -6.73 -16.35
CA ARG A 114 -6.91 -7.10 -17.00
C ARG A 114 -5.91 -5.95 -16.92
N THR A 115 -6.33 -4.74 -17.26
CA THR A 115 -5.53 -3.52 -17.20
C THR A 115 -5.10 -3.24 -15.77
N PHE A 116 -6.02 -3.28 -14.81
CA PHE A 116 -5.70 -3.12 -13.40
C PHE A 116 -4.63 -4.12 -12.95
N ARG A 117 -4.79 -5.41 -13.30
CA ARG A 117 -3.83 -6.45 -12.93
C ARG A 117 -2.45 -6.19 -13.52
N GLN A 118 -2.36 -5.75 -14.78
CA GLN A 118 -1.08 -5.42 -15.42
C GLN A 118 -0.36 -4.27 -14.74
N ILE A 119 -1.07 -3.21 -14.37
CA ILE A 119 -0.52 -2.05 -13.68
C ILE A 119 -0.07 -2.44 -12.27
N LEU A 120 -0.93 -3.13 -11.52
CA LEU A 120 -0.60 -3.64 -10.18
C LEU A 120 0.63 -4.56 -10.22
N ASP A 121 0.74 -5.45 -11.20
CA ASP A 121 1.89 -6.33 -11.37
C ASP A 121 3.20 -5.56 -11.63
N ARG A 122 3.15 -4.38 -12.27
CA ARG A 122 4.34 -3.51 -12.42
C ARG A 122 4.77 -2.95 -11.08
N TYR A 123 3.84 -2.39 -10.30
CA TYR A 123 4.09 -1.91 -8.94
C TYR A 123 4.70 -3.01 -8.06
N ILE A 124 4.07 -4.18 -8.04
CA ILE A 124 4.51 -5.35 -7.28
C ILE A 124 5.96 -5.74 -7.61
N ARG A 125 6.30 -5.78 -8.90
CA ARG A 125 7.66 -6.12 -9.35
C ARG A 125 8.67 -5.05 -8.97
N ALA A 126 8.31 -3.78 -9.10
CA ALA A 126 9.16 -2.66 -8.72
C ALA A 126 9.46 -2.68 -7.22
N TYR A 127 8.41 -2.78 -6.40
CA TYR A 127 8.50 -2.91 -4.95
C TYR A 127 9.38 -4.09 -4.54
N SER A 128 9.13 -5.28 -5.11
CA SER A 128 9.94 -6.48 -4.85
C SER A 128 11.43 -6.30 -5.14
N ARG A 129 11.78 -5.58 -6.21
CA ARG A 129 13.19 -5.32 -6.57
C ARG A 129 13.84 -4.43 -5.53
N GLN A 130 13.16 -3.34 -5.17
CA GLN A 130 13.64 -2.38 -4.20
C GLN A 130 13.81 -2.99 -2.81
N THR A 131 12.82 -3.72 -2.29
CA THR A 131 12.93 -4.39 -0.98
C THR A 131 14.10 -5.37 -0.96
N LYS A 132 14.31 -6.13 -2.03
CA LYS A 132 15.45 -7.06 -2.13
C LYS A 132 16.79 -6.33 -2.17
N GLU A 133 16.85 -5.15 -2.78
CA GLU A 133 18.05 -4.32 -2.81
C GLU A 133 18.35 -3.71 -1.44
N PHE A 134 17.34 -3.14 -0.77
CA PHE A 134 17.44 -2.65 0.60
C PHE A 134 17.99 -3.74 1.55
N ILE A 135 17.36 -4.93 1.58
CA ILE A 135 17.82 -6.05 2.40
C ILE A 135 19.26 -6.48 2.05
N ARG A 136 19.65 -6.43 0.77
CA ARG A 136 21.03 -6.74 0.35
C ARG A 136 22.02 -5.70 0.87
N ASN A 137 21.65 -4.43 0.87
CA ASN A 137 22.49 -3.32 1.35
C ASN A 137 22.64 -3.35 2.88
N GLU A 138 21.56 -3.51 3.64
CA GLU A 138 21.62 -3.66 5.10
C GLU A 138 22.54 -4.81 5.51
N LYS A 139 22.43 -5.97 4.83
CA LYS A 139 23.32 -7.11 5.08
C LYS A 139 24.79 -6.82 4.74
N ARG A 140 25.08 -5.93 3.79
CA ARG A 140 26.46 -5.52 3.46
C ARG A 140 27.00 -4.59 4.54
N GLU A 141 26.20 -3.64 5.00
CA GLU A 141 26.56 -2.70 6.06
C GLU A 141 26.80 -3.42 7.40
N TYR A 142 25.89 -4.32 7.79
CA TYR A 142 26.06 -5.15 8.98
C TYR A 142 27.35 -5.98 8.95
N ARG A 143 27.75 -6.48 7.77
CA ARG A 143 29.01 -7.22 7.62
C ARG A 143 30.23 -6.31 7.74
N ARG A 144 30.18 -5.09 7.20
CA ARG A 144 31.27 -4.11 7.31
C ARG A 144 31.46 -3.64 8.75
N SER A 145 30.38 -3.37 9.48
CA SER A 145 30.46 -2.93 10.88
C SER A 145 31.08 -4.00 11.79
N ARG A 146 30.86 -5.29 11.51
CA ARG A 146 31.53 -6.40 12.22
C ARG A 146 33.00 -6.59 11.88
N GLN A 147 33.46 -6.15 10.71
CA GLN A 147 34.86 -6.28 10.28
C GLN A 147 35.75 -5.13 10.76
N LEU A 148 35.17 -4.00 11.17
CA LEU A 148 35.87 -2.80 11.65
C LEU A 148 35.93 -2.69 13.18
N GLY A 149 35.45 -3.70 13.89
CA GLY A 149 35.32 -3.72 15.36
C GLY A 149 36.41 -4.51 16.09
N ASP A 150 37.59 -4.69 15.49
CA ASP A 150 38.81 -5.23 16.13
C ASP A 150 39.79 -4.10 16.47
#